data_AF-A0A7W0TAH5-F1
#
_entry.id   AF-A0A7W0TAH5-F1
#
_cell.length_a   1.000
_cell.length_b   1.000
_cell.length_c   1.000
_cell.angle_alpha   90.00
_cell.angle_beta   90.00
_cell.angle_gamma   90.00
#
_symmetry.space_group_name_H-M   'P 1'
#
loop_
_entity.id
_entity.type
_entity.pdbx_description
1 polymer ?
#
loop_
_entity_poly.entity_id
_entity_poly.type
_entity_poly.pdbx_seq_one_letter_code
_entity_poly.pdbx_strand_id
1 'polypeptide(L)'
;MALDIHGPTRHTAITDDGEHIVSTLPAALGLVTPICDRIWDRFYAGPSLGAAEVAAWKEELIAIRAAWALRRRVALVSERRIRATDPKVIEQIVAPMLAQDRTLTICDELLAVCDDALVARSGLRFVSD
;
A
#
# COMPACT_ATOMS: atom_id res chain seq x y z
N MET A 1 13.39 -2.95 11.08
CA MET A 1 13.19 -1.69 11.84
C MET A 1 11.80 -1.20 11.47
N ALA A 2 10.93 -0.86 12.41
CA ALA A 2 9.56 -0.47 12.09
C ALA A 2 9.45 1.05 11.97
N LEU A 3 8.82 1.53 10.90
CA LEU A 3 8.43 2.92 10.75
C LEU A 3 6.97 3.07 11.17
N ASP A 4 6.72 3.62 12.36
CA ASP A 4 5.38 3.90 12.83
C ASP A 4 4.81 5.14 12.16
N ILE A 5 3.57 5.03 11.70
CA ILE A 5 2.84 6.07 11.01
C ILE A 5 1.57 6.38 11.79
N HIS A 6 1.49 7.61 12.28
CA HIS A 6 0.37 8.09 13.07
C HIS A 6 -0.48 9.06 12.26
N GLY A 7 -1.73 8.67 12.06
CA GLY A 7 -2.83 9.58 11.76
C GLY A 7 -3.45 10.14 13.05
N PRO A 8 -4.47 11.00 12.92
CA PRO A 8 -5.24 11.55 14.04
C PRO A 8 -5.88 10.52 14.97
N THR A 9 -6.46 9.46 14.41
CA THR A 9 -7.20 8.42 15.15
C THR A 9 -6.74 7.01 14.83
N ARG A 10 -5.92 6.84 13.78
CA ARG A 10 -5.36 5.56 13.37
C ARG A 10 -3.84 5.56 13.44
N HIS A 11 -3.28 4.37 13.62
CA HIS A 11 -1.85 4.13 13.50
C HIS A 11 -1.63 2.86 12.69
N THR A 12 -0.50 2.79 11.99
CA THR A 12 0.01 1.59 11.32
C THR A 12 1.53 1.63 11.37
N ALA A 13 2.18 0.53 11.05
CA ALA A 13 3.63 0.45 11.00
C ALA A 13 4.07 -0.17 9.67
N ILE A 14 5.07 0.44 9.02
CA ILE A 14 5.81 -0.22 7.96
C ILE A 14 6.87 -1.08 8.64
N THR A 15 6.56 -2.37 8.80
CA THR A 15 7.51 -3.38 9.25
C THR A 15 8.43 -3.81 8.10
N ASP A 16 9.32 -4.78 8.31
CA ASP A 16 10.19 -5.32 7.25
C ASP A 16 9.37 -5.85 6.05
N ASP A 17 8.16 -6.38 6.29
CA ASP A 17 7.19 -6.80 5.26
C ASP A 17 6.45 -5.63 4.60
N GLY A 18 6.49 -4.43 5.17
CA GLY A 18 5.92 -3.22 4.58
C GLY A 18 6.96 -2.45 3.76
N GLU A 19 8.24 -2.59 4.10
CA GLU A 19 9.33 -1.84 3.46
C GLU A 19 9.35 -2.07 1.95
N HIS A 20 9.14 -3.31 1.49
CA HIS A 20 9.14 -3.60 0.06
C HIS A 20 8.05 -2.83 -0.70
N ILE A 21 6.91 -2.52 -0.06
CA ILE A 21 5.77 -1.84 -0.69
C ILE A 21 6.13 -0.42 -1.07
N VAL A 22 6.91 0.26 -0.24
CA VAL A 22 7.32 1.65 -0.47
C VAL A 22 8.67 1.76 -1.18
N SER A 23 9.55 0.76 -1.09
CA SER A 23 10.93 0.84 -1.61
C SER A 23 11.15 0.18 -2.97
N THR A 24 10.60 -1.01 -3.20
CA THR A 24 11.01 -1.87 -4.33
C THR A 24 9.85 -2.30 -5.21
N LEU A 25 8.67 -2.47 -4.62
CA LEU A 25 7.46 -2.85 -5.32
C LEU A 25 7.05 -1.85 -6.41
N PRO A 26 7.11 -0.52 -6.22
CA PRO A 26 6.71 0.42 -7.26
C PRO A 26 7.55 0.26 -8.53
N ALA A 27 8.88 0.14 -8.38
CA ALA A 27 9.79 -0.12 -9.49
C ALA A 27 9.52 -1.48 -10.15
N ALA A 28 9.26 -2.53 -9.36
CA ALA A 28 8.91 -3.85 -9.88
C ALA A 28 7.55 -3.89 -10.62
N LEU A 29 6.69 -2.90 -10.38
CA LEU A 29 5.41 -2.68 -11.07
C LEU A 29 5.51 -1.66 -12.22
N GLY A 30 6.68 -1.04 -12.42
CA GLY A 30 6.87 0.01 -13.43
C GLY A 30 6.16 1.33 -13.12
N LEU A 31 5.90 1.61 -11.84
CA LEU A 31 5.24 2.82 -11.36
C LEU A 31 6.26 3.91 -11.02
N VAL A 32 5.88 5.15 -11.26
CA VAL A 32 6.62 6.34 -10.80
C VAL A 32 5.93 6.85 -9.54
N THR A 33 6.62 6.78 -8.40
CA THR A 33 6.04 7.09 -7.07
C THR A 33 6.95 8.04 -6.28
N PRO A 34 6.96 9.34 -6.63
CA PRO A 34 7.88 10.33 -6.06
C PRO A 34 7.77 10.55 -4.55
N ILE A 35 6.63 10.23 -3.92
CA ILE A 35 6.49 10.30 -2.46
C ILE A 35 7.05 9.03 -1.82
N CYS A 36 6.74 7.84 -2.33
CA CYS A 36 7.35 6.59 -1.87
C CYS A 36 8.88 6.63 -1.95
N ASP A 37 9.44 7.15 -3.05
CA ASP A 37 10.91 7.26 -3.26
C ASP A 37 11.60 8.11 -2.18
N ARG A 38 10.87 9.05 -1.57
CA ARG A 38 11.40 9.99 -0.58
C ARG A 38 10.82 9.79 0.82
N ILE A 39 10.01 8.75 1.04
CA ILE A 39 9.31 8.53 2.31
C ILE A 39 10.32 8.33 3.45
N TRP A 40 11.40 7.57 3.16
CA TRP A 40 12.48 7.32 4.10
C TRP A 40 13.36 8.56 4.32
N ASP A 41 13.70 9.29 3.27
CA ASP A 41 14.43 10.57 3.40
C ASP A 41 13.64 11.58 4.24
N ARG A 42 12.32 11.63 4.03
CA ARG A 42 11.42 12.48 4.80
C ARG A 42 11.35 12.07 6.26
N PHE A 43 11.26 10.78 6.54
CA PHE A 43 11.33 10.27 7.90
C PHE A 43 12.57 10.80 8.65
N TYR A 44 13.74 10.76 8.04
CA TYR A 44 14.99 11.23 8.68
C TYR A 44 15.14 12.76 8.71
N ALA A 45 14.56 13.50 7.76
CA ALA A 45 14.73 14.95 7.64
C ALA A 45 13.66 15.78 8.36
N GLY A 46 12.44 15.25 8.50
CA GLY A 46 11.30 15.94 9.12
C GLY A 46 10.13 14.96 9.22
N PRO A 47 9.82 14.41 10.42
CA PRO A 47 9.01 13.20 10.59
C PRO A 47 7.51 13.45 10.44
N SER A 48 7.10 14.17 9.38
CA SER A 48 5.71 14.41 9.05
C SER A 48 5.50 14.66 7.56
N LEU A 49 4.27 14.35 7.12
CA LEU A 49 3.75 14.75 5.81
C LEU A 49 2.61 15.74 6.02
N GLY A 50 2.60 16.82 5.25
CA GLY A 50 1.44 17.72 5.19
C GLY A 50 0.25 17.10 4.45
N ALA A 51 -0.96 17.63 4.65
CA ALA A 51 -2.18 17.08 4.04
C ALA A 51 -2.11 16.90 2.50
N ALA A 52 -1.44 17.83 1.79
CA ALA A 52 -1.26 17.73 0.34
C ALA A 52 -0.32 16.57 -0.05
N GLU A 53 0.73 16.34 0.74
CA GLU A 53 1.66 15.22 0.53
C GLU A 53 1.01 13.89 0.86
N VAL A 54 0.17 13.85 1.91
CA VAL A 54 -0.65 12.68 2.25
C VAL A 54 -1.61 12.33 1.10
N ALA A 55 -2.26 13.33 0.49
CA ALA A 55 -3.13 13.10 -0.66
C ALA A 55 -2.36 12.54 -1.85
N ALA A 56 -1.18 13.10 -2.17
CA ALA A 56 -0.34 12.59 -3.24
C ALA A 56 0.14 11.15 -2.96
N TRP A 57 0.56 10.87 -1.74
CA TRP A 57 1.00 9.53 -1.35
C TRP A 57 -0.13 8.50 -1.41
N LYS A 58 -1.34 8.89 -1.00
CA LYS A 58 -2.53 8.05 -1.12
C LYS A 58 -2.79 7.63 -2.57
N GLU A 59 -2.68 8.55 -3.53
CA GLU A 59 -2.84 8.22 -4.95
C GLU A 59 -1.76 7.25 -5.44
N GLU A 60 -0.51 7.41 -5.00
CA GLU A 60 0.57 6.45 -5.29
C GLU A 60 0.26 5.06 -4.71
N LEU A 61 -0.21 4.98 -3.46
CA LEU A 61 -0.61 3.73 -2.82
C LEU A 61 -1.80 3.06 -3.53
N ILE A 62 -2.78 3.83 -4.01
CA ILE A 62 -3.90 3.32 -4.82
C ILE A 62 -3.36 2.68 -6.11
N ALA A 63 -2.43 3.36 -6.80
CA ALA A 63 -1.82 2.85 -8.02
C ALA A 63 -1.02 1.56 -7.77
N ILE A 64 -0.19 1.53 -6.71
CA ILE A 64 0.57 0.35 -6.29
C ILE A 64 -0.37 -0.82 -6.00
N ARG A 65 -1.39 -0.60 -5.17
CA ARG A 65 -2.36 -1.63 -4.78
C ARG A 65 -3.08 -2.21 -5.99
N ALA A 66 -3.56 -1.36 -6.91
CA ALA A 66 -4.26 -1.80 -8.11
C ALA A 66 -3.36 -2.62 -9.05
N ALA A 67 -2.13 -2.16 -9.27
CA ALA A 67 -1.15 -2.86 -10.11
C ALA A 67 -0.73 -4.21 -9.49
N TRP A 68 -0.52 -4.26 -8.17
CA TRP A 68 -0.23 -5.51 -7.48
C TRP A 68 -1.41 -6.49 -7.52
N ALA A 69 -2.63 -6.04 -7.25
CA ALA A 69 -3.82 -6.88 -7.31
C ALA A 69 -3.98 -7.55 -8.69
N LEU A 70 -3.76 -6.79 -9.76
CA LEU A 70 -3.80 -7.32 -11.13
C LEU A 70 -2.70 -8.38 -11.36
N ARG A 71 -1.45 -8.09 -10.98
CA ARG A 71 -0.33 -9.02 -11.11
C ARG A 71 -0.57 -10.30 -10.31
N ARG A 72 -1.02 -10.17 -9.06
CA ARG A 72 -1.27 -11.31 -8.16
C ARG A 72 -2.45 -12.14 -8.66
N ARG A 73 -3.52 -11.52 -9.17
CA ARG A 73 -4.64 -12.21 -9.82
C ARG A 73 -4.15 -13.14 -10.94
N VAL A 74 -3.31 -12.63 -11.85
CA VAL A 74 -2.77 -13.42 -12.97
C VAL A 74 -1.90 -14.56 -12.44
N ALA A 75 -1.04 -14.29 -11.46
CA ALA A 75 -0.21 -15.30 -10.83
C ALA A 75 -1.04 -16.42 -10.17
N LEU A 76 -2.08 -16.08 -9.41
CA LEU A 76 -2.95 -17.03 -8.74
C LEU A 76 -3.71 -17.94 -9.72
N VAL A 77 -4.21 -17.38 -10.83
CA VAL A 77 -4.85 -18.18 -11.89
C VAL A 77 -3.89 -19.24 -12.44
N SER A 78 -2.63 -18.87 -12.68
CA SER A 78 -1.59 -19.78 -13.15
C SER A 78 -1.19 -20.82 -12.07
N GLU A 79 -0.86 -20.36 -10.87
CA GLU A 79 -0.41 -21.19 -9.73
C GLU A 79 -1.46 -22.24 -9.34
N ARG A 80 -2.74 -21.84 -9.28
CA ARG A 80 -3.86 -22.70 -8.92
C ARG A 80 -4.44 -23.47 -10.11
N ARG A 81 -3.88 -23.27 -11.31
CA ARG A 81 -4.34 -23.91 -12.56
C ARG A 81 -5.85 -23.75 -12.77
N ILE A 82 -6.37 -22.56 -12.51
CA ILE A 82 -7.81 -22.28 -12.64
C ILE A 82 -8.17 -22.35 -14.13
N ARG A 83 -9.06 -23.27 -14.49
CA ARG A 83 -9.50 -23.49 -15.88
C ARG A 83 -10.85 -22.88 -16.22
N ALA A 84 -11.47 -22.17 -15.26
CA ALA A 84 -12.74 -21.49 -15.50
C ALA A 84 -12.56 -20.45 -16.60
N THR A 85 -13.55 -20.36 -17.50
CA THR A 85 -13.58 -19.39 -18.60
C THR A 85 -14.46 -18.20 -18.29
N ASP A 86 -15.43 -18.35 -17.38
CA ASP A 86 -16.29 -17.26 -16.92
C ASP A 86 -15.51 -16.33 -15.96
N PRO A 87 -15.35 -15.04 -16.30
CA PRO A 87 -14.69 -14.07 -15.43
C PRO A 87 -15.28 -13.97 -14.03
N LYS A 88 -16.59 -14.15 -13.86
CA LYS A 88 -17.26 -14.11 -12.54
C LYS A 88 -16.85 -15.28 -11.67
N VAL A 89 -16.73 -16.47 -12.25
CA VAL A 89 -16.29 -17.67 -11.54
C VAL A 89 -14.81 -17.55 -11.16
N ILE A 90 -13.97 -17.05 -12.08
CA ILE A 90 -12.56 -16.76 -11.76
C ILE A 90 -12.48 -15.77 -10.58
N GLU A 91 -13.27 -14.71 -10.61
CA GLU A 91 -13.30 -13.71 -9.53
C GLU A 91 -13.71 -14.32 -8.19
N GLN A 92 -14.76 -15.13 -8.15
CA GLN A 92 -15.22 -15.81 -6.93
C GLN A 92 -14.15 -16.74 -6.33
N ILE A 93 -13.32 -17.36 -7.17
CA ILE A 93 -12.22 -18.22 -6.71
C ILE A 93 -11.03 -17.39 -6.20
N VAL A 94 -10.67 -16.32 -6.92
CA VAL A 94 -9.46 -15.54 -6.66
C VAL A 94 -9.66 -14.53 -5.53
N ALA A 95 -10.83 -13.91 -5.41
CA ALA A 95 -11.15 -12.89 -4.41
C ALA A 95 -10.79 -13.30 -2.95
N PRO A 96 -11.17 -14.49 -2.43
CA PRO A 96 -10.78 -14.88 -1.08
C PRO A 96 -9.27 -15.09 -0.91
N MET A 97 -8.54 -15.41 -1.98
CA MET A 97 -7.08 -15.51 -1.94
C MET A 97 -6.41 -14.14 -1.94
N LEU A 98 -6.93 -13.19 -2.72
CA LEU A 98 -6.46 -11.80 -2.69
C LEU A 98 -6.76 -11.12 -1.35
N ALA A 99 -7.88 -11.45 -0.70
CA ALA A 99 -8.21 -10.94 0.63
C ALA A 99 -7.21 -11.39 1.72
N GLN A 100 -6.47 -12.46 1.48
CA GLN A 100 -5.41 -12.97 2.37
C GLN A 100 -4.01 -12.54 1.91
N ASP A 101 -3.90 -11.76 0.83
CA ASP A 101 -2.62 -11.32 0.31
C ASP A 101 -2.02 -10.23 1.20
N ARG A 102 -0.90 -10.55 1.85
CA ARG A 102 -0.27 -9.67 2.85
C ARG A 102 0.09 -8.29 2.29
N THR A 103 0.53 -8.21 1.03
CA THR A 103 0.89 -6.92 0.41
C THR A 103 -0.36 -6.05 0.21
N LEU A 104 -1.47 -6.64 -0.21
CA LEU A 104 -2.74 -5.91 -0.30
C LEU A 104 -3.24 -5.45 1.06
N THR A 105 -3.15 -6.29 2.09
CA THR A 105 -3.52 -5.93 3.47
C THR A 105 -2.73 -4.73 3.97
N ILE A 106 -1.40 -4.71 3.78
CA ILE A 106 -0.57 -3.59 4.23
C ILE A 106 -0.89 -2.32 3.42
N CYS A 107 -1.11 -2.42 2.10
CA CYS A 107 -1.55 -1.27 1.31
C CYS A 107 -2.87 -0.69 1.85
N ASP A 108 -3.84 -1.56 2.21
CA ASP A 108 -5.12 -1.15 2.78
C ASP A 108 -4.96 -0.46 4.14
N GLU A 109 -4.05 -0.93 4.99
CA GLU A 109 -3.72 -0.30 6.27
C GLU A 109 -3.10 1.10 6.07
N LEU A 110 -2.14 1.23 5.15
CA LEU A 110 -1.50 2.52 4.82
C LEU A 110 -2.51 3.53 4.24
N LEU A 111 -3.36 3.07 3.33
CA LEU A 111 -4.43 3.88 2.75
C LEU A 111 -5.39 4.37 3.83
N ALA A 112 -5.75 3.51 4.78
CA ALA A 112 -6.68 3.86 5.82
C ALA A 112 -6.13 4.92 6.79
N VAL A 113 -4.83 4.94 7.03
CA VAL A 113 -4.16 5.99 7.81
C VAL A 113 -4.07 7.30 7.01
N CYS A 114 -3.84 7.24 5.70
CA CYS A 114 -3.93 8.42 4.84
C CYS A 114 -5.34 9.02 4.83
N ASP A 115 -6.38 8.17 4.73
CA ASP A 115 -7.78 8.59 4.79
C ASP A 115 -8.12 9.29 6.10
N ASP A 116 -7.68 8.73 7.22
CA ASP A 116 -7.87 9.32 8.55
C ASP A 116 -7.28 10.74 8.63
N ALA A 117 -6.06 10.94 8.15
CA ALA A 117 -5.42 12.25 8.12
C ALA A 117 -6.14 13.24 7.18
N LEU A 118 -6.57 12.80 6.00
CA LEU A 118 -7.29 13.65 5.04
C LEU A 118 -8.67 14.06 5.55
N VAL A 119 -9.40 13.15 6.19
CA VAL A 119 -10.71 13.45 6.81
C VAL A 119 -10.57 14.49 7.92
N ALA A 120 -9.53 14.39 8.75
CA ALA A 120 -9.23 15.38 9.78
C ALA A 120 -8.57 16.67 9.24
N ARG A 121 -8.30 16.75 7.93
CA ARG A 121 -7.56 17.85 7.29
C ARG A 121 -6.19 18.10 7.93
N SER A 122 -5.53 17.03 8.34
CA SER A 122 -4.23 17.05 9.00
C SER A 122 -3.16 16.35 8.18
N GLY A 123 -1.95 16.33 8.72
CA GLY A 123 -0.84 15.54 8.21
C GLY A 123 -0.72 14.17 8.86
N LEU A 124 0.32 13.43 8.45
CA LEU A 124 0.80 12.22 9.11
C LEU A 124 2.06 12.53 9.91
N ARG A 125 2.32 11.76 10.96
CA ARG A 125 3.58 11.80 11.71
C ARG A 125 4.25 10.44 11.65
N PHE A 126 5.57 10.46 11.60
CA PHE A 126 6.40 9.28 11.59
C PHE A 126 7.18 9.15 12.91
N VAL A 127 7.31 7.93 13.42
CA VAL A 127 8.07 7.64 14.65
C VAL A 127 8.92 6.38 14.40
N SER A 128 10.17 6.38 14.89
CA SER A 128 10.98 5.15 15.02
C SER A 128 10.89 4.69 16.46
N ASP A 129 10.68 3.40 16.66
CA ASP A 129 11.29 2.69 17.79
C ASP A 129 12.74 2.28 17.47
#